data_AF-A0A8X8XGU7-F1
#
_entry.id   AF-A0A8X8XGU7-F1
#
_cell.length_a   1.000
_cell.length_b   1.000
_cell.length_c   1.000
_cell.angle_alpha   90.00
_cell.angle_beta   90.00
_cell.angle_gamma   90.00
#
_symmetry.space_group_name_H-M   'P 1'
#
loop_
_entity.id
_entity.type
_entity.pdbx_description
1 polymer ?
#
loop_
_entity_poly.entity_id
_entity_poly.type
_entity_poly.pdbx_seq_one_letter_code
_entity_poly.pdbx_strand_id
1 'polypeptide(L)'
;MQEHIVCVVKIRREKHYIWLRVQNLYHESQAENPDEINKRHVESMKCRWKRLNENANKWVAACREANARRRSGMSDQDVENEAHSIYQAAGDNKFHDLIVFNEVMSKHPKWCIHDTTHVFPNNENVAYEQDSSNSKRKKPSESGEYTILSKPETPTSGHSTSSRSIGRDKAKRKGNSKVTQSDSTNDQVVAELQALRLAKDNENEVVKTRLQIEREKLEKPFMKMYQKC
;
A
#
# COMPACT_ATOMS: atom_id res chain seq x y z
N MET A 1 25.68 -23.36 -9.51
CA MET A 1 24.65 -24.31 -9.03
C MET A 1 24.69 -24.50 -7.50
N GLN A 2 25.86 -24.64 -6.87
CA GLN A 2 25.98 -24.77 -5.40
C GLN A 2 25.51 -23.54 -4.60
N GLU A 3 25.81 -22.31 -5.04
CA GLU A 3 25.40 -21.10 -4.30
C GLU A 3 23.89 -20.89 -4.24
N HIS A 4 23.18 -21.22 -5.32
CA HIS A 4 21.72 -21.14 -5.36
C HIS A 4 21.07 -22.10 -4.36
N ILE A 5 21.62 -23.31 -4.21
CA ILE A 5 21.14 -24.31 -3.24
C ILE A 5 21.39 -23.82 -1.81
N VAL A 6 22.56 -23.24 -1.52
CA VAL A 6 22.89 -22.69 -0.20
C VAL A 6 21.95 -21.54 0.18
N CYS A 7 21.67 -20.61 -0.74
CA CYS A 7 20.73 -19.51 -0.50
C CYS A 7 19.31 -20.03 -0.24
N VAL A 8 18.81 -20.99 -1.04
CA VAL A 8 17.47 -21.57 -0.85
C VAL A 8 17.37 -22.30 0.48
N VAL A 9 18.38 -23.08 0.87
CA VAL A 9 18.41 -23.79 2.15
C VAL A 9 18.47 -22.81 3.33
N LYS A 10 19.26 -21.73 3.22
CA LYS A 10 19.36 -20.69 4.25
C LYS A 10 18.03 -19.95 4.44
N ILE A 11 17.41 -19.50 3.35
CA ILE A 11 16.10 -18.82 3.38
C ILE A 11 15.02 -19.75 3.96
N ARG A 12 15.04 -21.04 3.63
CA ARG A 12 14.09 -22.02 4.20
C ARG A 12 14.28 -22.20 5.71
N ARG A 13 15.52 -22.26 6.21
CA ARG A 13 15.81 -22.35 7.66
C ARG A 13 15.36 -21.09 8.41
N GLU A 14 15.61 -19.91 7.86
CA GLU A 14 15.19 -18.63 8.46
C GLU A 14 13.67 -18.52 8.54
N LYS A 15 12.95 -18.91 7.48
CA LYS A 15 11.48 -18.95 7.48
C LYS A 15 10.93 -19.92 8.53
N HIS A 16 11.52 -21.11 8.66
CA HIS A 16 11.10 -22.07 9.66
C HIS A 16 11.25 -21.52 11.09
N TYR A 17 12.38 -20.88 11.39
CA TYR A 17 12.65 -20.29 12.70
C TYR A 17 11.64 -19.19 13.07
N ILE A 18 11.28 -18.33 12.11
CA ILE A 18 10.28 -17.27 12.35
C ILE A 18 8.93 -17.88 12.74
N TRP A 19 8.47 -18.91 12.03
CA TRP A 19 7.19 -19.56 12.34
C TRP A 19 7.21 -20.31 13.67
N LEU A 20 8.34 -20.92 14.03
CA LEU A 20 8.51 -21.53 15.36
C LEU A 20 8.40 -20.48 16.46
N ARG A 21 9.02 -19.32 16.30
CA ARG A 21 8.91 -18.21 17.26
C ARG A 21 7.48 -17.69 17.37
N VAL A 22 6.79 -17.51 16.24
CA VAL A 22 5.37 -17.10 16.22
C VAL A 22 4.50 -18.13 16.93
N GLN A 23 4.75 -19.42 16.72
CA GLN A 23 4.01 -20.48 17.39
C GLN A 23 4.22 -20.45 18.92
N ASN A 24 5.46 -20.26 19.38
CA ASN A 24 5.76 -20.17 20.81
C ASN A 24 5.04 -18.98 21.46
N LEU A 25 5.17 -17.78 20.87
CA LEU A 25 4.48 -16.58 21.38
C LEU A 25 2.96 -16.76 21.41
N TYR A 26 2.40 -17.43 20.42
CA TYR A 26 0.96 -17.72 20.41
C TYR A 26 0.54 -18.68 21.52
N HIS A 27 1.32 -19.73 21.76
CA HIS A 27 1.05 -20.66 22.86
C HIS A 27 1.22 -19.99 24.23
N GLU A 28 2.18 -19.08 24.38
CA GLU A 28 2.35 -18.25 25.59
C GLU A 28 1.10 -17.37 25.81
N SER A 29 0.68 -16.60 24.81
CA SER A 29 -0.54 -15.79 24.92
C SER A 29 -1.80 -16.64 25.15
N GLN A 30 -1.86 -17.84 24.57
CA GLN A 30 -2.96 -18.79 24.76
C GLN A 30 -2.99 -19.36 26.18
N ALA A 31 -1.83 -19.62 26.79
CA ALA A 31 -1.74 -20.06 28.17
C ALA A 31 -2.18 -18.96 29.16
N GLU A 32 -1.91 -17.69 28.84
CA GLU A 32 -2.38 -16.53 29.61
C GLU A 32 -3.88 -16.29 29.46
N ASN A 33 -4.45 -16.52 28.26
CA ASN A 33 -5.84 -16.21 27.94
C ASN A 33 -6.57 -17.42 27.29
N PRO A 34 -6.74 -18.53 28.02
CA PRO A 34 -7.19 -19.80 27.44
C PRO A 34 -8.64 -19.77 26.92
N ASP A 35 -9.50 -18.93 27.49
CA ASP A 35 -10.91 -18.81 27.12
C ASP A 35 -11.12 -17.90 25.88
N GLU A 36 -10.20 -16.97 25.65
CA GLU A 36 -10.28 -16.02 24.52
C GLU A 36 -9.51 -16.53 23.30
N ILE A 37 -8.41 -17.25 23.52
CA ILE A 37 -7.49 -17.70 22.47
C ILE A 37 -7.59 -19.20 22.29
N ASN A 38 -8.12 -19.60 21.13
CA ASN A 38 -8.20 -21.01 20.75
C ASN A 38 -6.81 -21.62 20.49
N LYS A 39 -6.63 -22.91 20.78
CA LYS A 39 -5.43 -23.65 20.36
C LYS A 39 -5.36 -23.74 18.83
N ARG A 40 -4.18 -23.47 18.25
CA ARG A 40 -3.95 -23.56 16.79
C ARG A 40 -2.61 -24.23 16.51
N HIS A 41 -2.56 -24.93 15.38
CA HIS A 41 -1.31 -25.48 14.85
C HIS A 41 -0.66 -24.49 13.88
N VAL A 42 0.67 -24.59 13.71
CA VAL A 42 1.46 -23.65 12.92
C VAL A 42 0.98 -23.49 11.46
N GLU A 43 0.48 -24.56 10.83
CA GLU A 43 -0.01 -24.49 9.45
C GLU A 43 -1.33 -23.69 9.34
N SER A 44 -2.23 -23.79 10.32
CA SER A 44 -3.40 -22.92 10.42
C SER A 44 -3.00 -21.45 10.54
N MET A 45 -1.97 -21.16 11.33
CA MET A 45 -1.46 -19.79 11.53
C MET A 45 -0.87 -19.24 10.23
N LYS A 46 -0.08 -20.05 9.50
CA LYS A 46 0.44 -19.69 8.17
C LYS A 46 -0.67 -19.40 7.17
N CYS A 47 -1.69 -20.27 7.11
CA CYS A 47 -2.83 -20.08 6.23
C CYS A 47 -3.61 -18.81 6.55
N ARG A 48 -3.82 -18.52 7.85
CA ARG A 48 -4.48 -17.28 8.29
C ARG A 48 -3.65 -16.05 7.93
N TRP A 49 -2.35 -16.08 8.18
CA TRP A 49 -1.43 -15.00 7.81
C TRP A 49 -1.42 -14.73 6.31
N LYS A 50 -1.36 -15.78 5.48
CA LYS A 50 -1.40 -15.65 4.02
C LYS A 50 -2.65 -14.88 3.58
N ARG A 51 -3.82 -15.31 4.04
CA ARG A 51 -5.11 -14.64 3.76
C ARG A 51 -5.15 -13.20 4.28
N LEU A 52 -4.68 -12.96 5.50
CA LEU A 52 -4.64 -11.63 6.11
C LEU A 52 -3.74 -10.69 5.30
N ASN A 53 -2.54 -11.13 4.92
CA ASN A 53 -1.59 -10.36 4.11
C ASN A 53 -2.15 -10.06 2.71
N GLU A 54 -2.82 -11.02 2.07
CA GLU A 54 -3.48 -10.81 0.78
C GLU A 54 -4.63 -9.79 0.89
N ASN A 55 -5.50 -9.94 1.90
CA ASN A 55 -6.59 -9.01 2.15
C ASN A 55 -6.07 -7.59 2.47
N ALA A 56 -5.01 -7.48 3.28
CA ALA A 56 -4.41 -6.20 3.61
C ALA A 56 -3.80 -5.49 2.39
N ASN A 57 -3.19 -6.22 1.46
CA ASN A 57 -2.69 -5.61 0.22
C ASN A 57 -3.83 -5.06 -0.64
N LYS A 58 -4.94 -5.81 -0.75
CA LYS A 58 -6.14 -5.36 -1.47
C LYS A 58 -6.78 -4.15 -0.77
N TRP A 59 -6.83 -4.17 0.56
CA TRP A 59 -7.33 -3.06 1.36
C TRP A 59 -6.50 -1.79 1.16
N VAL A 60 -5.17 -1.87 1.22
CA VAL A 60 -4.29 -0.73 0.94
C VAL A 60 -4.52 -0.15 -0.45
N ALA A 61 -4.70 -1.01 -1.47
CA ALA A 61 -5.01 -0.55 -2.82
C ALA A 61 -6.35 0.22 -2.87
N ALA A 62 -7.38 -0.31 -2.22
CA ALA A 62 -8.69 0.34 -2.12
C ALA A 62 -8.61 1.67 -1.36
N CYS A 63 -7.89 1.75 -0.25
CA CYS A 63 -7.68 2.99 0.49
C CYS A 63 -6.93 4.04 -0.33
N ARG A 64 -5.92 3.64 -1.11
CA ARG A 64 -5.19 4.55 -2.00
C ARG A 64 -6.09 5.09 -3.11
N GLU A 65 -6.92 4.24 -3.68
CA GLU A 65 -7.89 4.64 -4.70
C GLU A 65 -8.98 5.56 -4.13
N ALA A 66 -9.52 5.27 -2.95
CA ALA A 66 -10.47 6.13 -2.24
C ALA A 66 -9.86 7.50 -1.95
N ASN A 67 -8.62 7.54 -1.47
CA ASN A 67 -7.89 8.79 -1.24
C ASN A 67 -7.65 9.56 -2.55
N ALA A 68 -7.36 8.88 -3.66
CA ALA A 68 -7.22 9.53 -4.97
C ALA A 68 -8.54 10.13 -5.48
N ARG A 69 -9.68 9.55 -5.07
CA ARG A 69 -11.04 10.06 -5.37
C ARG A 69 -11.51 11.13 -4.39
N ARG A 70 -10.75 11.42 -3.32
CA ARG A 70 -11.15 12.35 -2.26
C ARG A 70 -11.40 13.74 -2.81
N ARG A 71 -12.57 14.30 -2.47
CA ARG A 71 -12.99 15.66 -2.85
C ARG A 71 -12.94 16.59 -1.64
N SER A 72 -12.90 17.89 -1.88
CA SER A 72 -13.02 18.90 -0.81
C SER A 72 -14.34 18.70 -0.06
N GLY A 73 -14.27 18.64 1.27
CA GLY A 73 -15.44 18.44 2.14
C GLY A 73 -15.77 16.98 2.45
N MET A 74 -15.06 15.99 1.89
CA MET A 74 -15.17 14.60 2.34
C MET A 74 -14.45 14.43 3.68
N SER A 75 -15.14 13.82 4.65
CA SER A 75 -14.53 13.41 5.92
C SER A 75 -13.66 12.17 5.73
N ASP A 76 -12.78 11.90 6.69
CA ASP A 76 -11.99 10.66 6.67
C ASP A 76 -12.89 9.41 6.73
N GLN A 77 -14.05 9.51 7.41
CA GLN A 77 -15.05 8.44 7.43
C GLN A 77 -15.66 8.20 6.05
N ASP A 78 -15.93 9.27 5.27
CA ASP A 78 -16.45 9.13 3.90
C ASP A 78 -15.42 8.45 2.99
N VAL A 79 -14.14 8.77 3.17
CA VAL A 79 -13.03 8.13 2.45
C VAL A 79 -12.90 6.66 2.82
N GLU A 80 -13.05 6.31 4.10
CA GLU A 80 -13.03 4.91 4.55
C GLU A 80 -14.22 4.13 3.99
N ASN A 81 -15.41 4.73 3.98
CA ASN A 81 -16.61 4.13 3.39
C ASN A 81 -16.44 3.88 1.88
N GLU A 82 -15.82 4.83 1.16
CA GLU A 82 -15.45 4.64 -0.25
C GLU A 82 -14.42 3.52 -0.43
N ALA A 83 -13.42 3.41 0.46
CA ALA A 83 -12.46 2.31 0.43
C ALA A 83 -13.13 0.93 0.62
N HIS A 84 -14.12 0.84 1.54
CA HIS A 84 -14.95 -0.35 1.70
C HIS A 84 -15.76 -0.68 0.45
N SER A 85 -16.34 0.33 -0.20
CA SER A 85 -17.08 0.18 -1.46
C SER A 85 -16.17 -0.36 -2.58
N ILE A 86 -14.98 0.22 -2.74
CA ILE A 86 -13.98 -0.21 -3.74
C ILE A 86 -13.52 -1.64 -3.46
N TYR A 87 -13.20 -1.97 -2.19
CA TYR A 87 -12.78 -3.31 -1.81
C TYR A 87 -13.84 -4.37 -2.14
N GLN A 88 -15.11 -4.07 -1.83
CA GLN A 88 -16.24 -4.96 -2.10
C GLN A 88 -16.57 -5.05 -3.59
N ALA A 89 -16.35 -3.99 -4.37
CA ALA A 89 -16.49 -4.06 -5.82
C ALA A 89 -15.44 -4.97 -6.46
N ALA A 90 -14.25 -5.09 -5.86
CA ALA A 90 -13.17 -5.97 -6.32
C ALA A 90 -13.31 -7.44 -5.87
N GLY A 91 -14.27 -7.77 -4.99
CA GLY A 91 -14.55 -9.14 -4.60
C GLY A 91 -15.75 -9.29 -3.66
N ASP A 92 -16.33 -10.48 -3.60
CA ASP A 92 -17.66 -10.71 -2.99
C ASP A 92 -17.74 -10.57 -1.45
N ASN A 93 -16.69 -10.14 -0.76
CA ASN A 93 -16.64 -10.09 0.71
C ASN A 93 -16.25 -8.72 1.23
N LYS A 94 -16.87 -8.32 2.34
CA LYS A 94 -16.46 -7.14 3.11
C LYS A 94 -15.06 -7.34 3.71
N PHE A 95 -14.36 -6.24 3.96
CA PHE A 95 -13.12 -6.28 4.72
C PHE A 95 -13.43 -6.38 6.21
N HIS A 96 -13.06 -7.51 6.84
CA HIS A 96 -13.36 -7.80 8.25
C HIS A 96 -12.17 -7.59 9.20
N ASP A 97 -10.97 -7.43 8.65
CA ASP A 97 -9.73 -7.41 9.42
C ASP A 97 -9.30 -5.96 9.79
N LEU A 98 -10.25 -5.03 9.92
CA LEU A 98 -9.99 -3.59 10.09
C LEU A 98 -9.21 -3.25 11.36
N ILE A 99 -9.61 -3.82 12.51
CA ILE A 99 -8.93 -3.61 13.80
C ILE A 99 -7.48 -4.08 13.70
N VAL A 100 -7.26 -5.33 13.24
CA VAL A 100 -5.92 -5.91 13.08
C VAL A 100 -5.09 -5.09 12.09
N PHE A 101 -5.71 -4.61 11.02
CA PHE A 101 -5.03 -3.78 10.04
C PHE A 101 -4.58 -2.44 10.65
N ASN A 102 -5.49 -1.70 11.27
CA ASN A 102 -5.22 -0.37 11.82
C ASN A 102 -4.26 -0.41 13.01
N GLU A 103 -4.37 -1.42 13.88
CA GLU A 103 -3.56 -1.50 15.09
C GLU A 103 -2.20 -2.17 14.89
N VAL A 104 -2.04 -3.03 13.88
CA VAL A 104 -0.82 -3.82 13.69
C VAL A 104 -0.20 -3.62 12.33
N MET A 105 -0.95 -3.85 11.25
CA MET A 105 -0.38 -3.91 9.91
C MET A 105 0.03 -2.53 9.37
N SER A 106 -0.82 -1.51 9.56
CA SER A 106 -0.63 -0.14 9.04
C SER A 106 0.62 0.54 9.60
N LYS A 107 1.08 0.13 10.79
CA LYS A 107 2.29 0.62 11.45
C LYS A 107 3.56 0.23 10.71
N HIS A 108 3.50 -0.85 9.92
CA HIS A 108 4.63 -1.29 9.13
C HIS A 108 4.64 -0.56 7.77
N PRO A 109 5.79 0.00 7.32
CA PRO A 109 5.87 0.84 6.11
C PRO A 109 5.25 0.22 4.85
N LYS A 110 5.36 -1.11 4.70
CA LYS A 110 4.74 -1.87 3.60
C LYS A 110 3.24 -1.59 3.42
N TRP A 111 2.48 -1.47 4.50
CA TRP A 111 1.03 -1.28 4.48
C TRP A 111 0.60 0.11 4.94
N CYS A 112 1.55 1.03 5.12
CA CYS A 112 1.26 2.42 5.40
C CYS A 112 0.48 3.02 4.21
N ILE A 113 -0.67 3.63 4.51
CA ILE A 113 -1.53 4.28 3.52
C ILE A 113 -1.06 5.73 3.27
N HIS A 114 -0.39 6.34 4.25
CA HIS A 114 -0.01 7.75 4.22
C HIS A 114 1.29 8.05 3.45
N ASP A 115 2.07 7.05 3.08
CA ASP A 115 3.32 7.23 2.32
C ASP A 115 3.06 7.32 0.81
N THR A 116 2.55 8.47 0.37
CA THR A 116 2.42 8.81 -1.06
C THR A 116 3.77 9.19 -1.71
N THR A 117 4.86 9.27 -0.95
CA THR A 117 6.15 9.79 -1.45
C THR A 117 7.13 8.71 -1.93
N HIS A 118 6.87 7.42 -1.70
CA HIS A 118 7.73 6.39 -2.26
C HIS A 118 7.39 6.10 -3.72
N VAL A 119 8.00 6.87 -4.62
CA VAL A 119 8.30 6.46 -5.99
C VAL A 119 9.19 5.22 -5.88
N PHE A 120 8.59 4.04 -5.80
CA PHE A 120 9.30 2.81 -6.12
C PHE A 120 9.39 2.73 -7.65
N PRO A 121 10.58 2.55 -8.24
CA PRO A 121 10.68 2.17 -9.64
C PRO A 121 9.86 0.90 -9.84
N ASN A 122 9.04 0.84 -10.88
CA ASN A 122 8.47 -0.40 -11.37
C ASN A 122 9.59 -1.43 -11.49
N ASN A 123 9.65 -2.39 -10.55
CA ASN A 123 10.47 -3.58 -10.70
C ASN A 123 9.55 -4.76 -11.02
N GLU A 124 9.27 -4.86 -12.31
CA GLU A 124 9.05 -6.12 -13.02
C GLU A 124 10.07 -7.20 -12.61
N ASN A 125 9.58 -8.37 -12.15
CA ASN A 125 10.33 -9.58 -11.76
C ASN A 125 10.84 -9.67 -10.31
N VAL A 126 9.94 -10.13 -9.44
CA VAL A 126 10.28 -11.25 -8.55
C VAL A 126 9.25 -12.35 -8.74
N ALA A 127 9.60 -13.30 -9.61
CA ALA A 127 8.87 -14.55 -9.81
C ALA A 127 8.74 -15.29 -8.48
N TYR A 128 7.53 -15.30 -7.91
CA TYR A 128 7.15 -16.37 -7.00
C TYR A 128 6.72 -17.54 -7.88
N GLU A 129 7.63 -18.52 -8.02
CA GLU A 129 7.37 -19.82 -8.64
C GLU A 129 6.07 -20.40 -8.09
N GLN A 130 5.04 -20.40 -8.93
CA GLN A 130 3.75 -21.01 -8.66
C GLN A 130 3.83 -22.44 -9.16
N ASP A 131 4.15 -23.35 -8.24
CA ASP A 131 4.26 -24.78 -8.53
C ASP A 131 2.93 -25.28 -9.11
N SER A 132 3.01 -25.73 -10.36
CA SER A 132 1.93 -26.20 -11.20
C SER A 132 1.43 -27.57 -10.76
N SER A 133 0.11 -27.72 -10.50
CA SER A 133 -0.55 -29.02 -10.57
C SER A 133 -2.06 -28.93 -10.88
N ASN A 134 -2.35 -29.15 -12.17
CA ASN A 134 -3.44 -29.91 -12.83
C ASN A 134 -4.95 -29.60 -12.76
N SER A 135 -5.55 -29.81 -13.96
CA SER A 135 -6.93 -30.19 -14.34
C SER A 135 -7.96 -29.04 -14.45
N LYS A 136 -8.67 -28.77 -15.56
CA LYS A 136 -8.99 -29.51 -16.80
C LYS A 136 -9.42 -28.51 -17.92
N ARG A 137 -9.03 -28.86 -19.14
CA ARG A 137 -9.35 -28.30 -20.48
C ARG A 137 -10.86 -28.31 -20.82
N LYS A 138 -11.35 -27.28 -21.55
CA LYS A 138 -12.12 -27.40 -22.82
C LYS A 138 -11.98 -26.12 -23.69
N LYS A 139 -11.50 -26.29 -24.93
CA LYS A 139 -11.72 -25.38 -26.08
C LYS A 139 -12.99 -25.84 -26.83
N PRO A 140 -13.55 -25.00 -27.71
CA PRO A 140 -13.34 -25.28 -29.13
C PRO A 140 -12.94 -24.05 -29.97
N SER A 141 -12.23 -24.32 -31.05
CA SER A 141 -11.85 -23.44 -32.16
C SER A 141 -12.83 -23.60 -33.32
N GLU A 142 -13.15 -22.53 -34.04
CA GLU A 142 -13.49 -22.62 -35.46
C GLU A 142 -13.03 -21.36 -36.21
N SER A 143 -12.60 -21.57 -37.45
CA SER A 143 -11.74 -20.75 -38.30
C SER A 143 -12.52 -20.16 -39.47
N GLY A 144 -12.05 -19.04 -40.03
CA GLY A 144 -12.51 -18.56 -41.35
C GLY A 144 -11.88 -17.24 -41.78
N GLU A 145 -10.82 -17.32 -42.59
CA GLU A 145 -10.14 -16.23 -43.32
C GLU A 145 -10.97 -15.64 -44.48
N TYR A 146 -10.69 -14.40 -44.91
CA TYR A 146 -10.17 -13.98 -46.26
C TYR A 146 -10.46 -12.47 -46.53
N THR A 147 -9.44 -11.61 -46.65
CA THR A 147 -8.81 -11.01 -47.87
C THR A 147 -9.37 -9.64 -48.36
N ILE A 148 -8.54 -8.60 -48.17
CA ILE A 148 -8.16 -7.43 -49.00
C ILE A 148 -8.87 -7.21 -50.36
N LEU A 149 -9.28 -5.96 -50.71
CA LEU A 149 -8.80 -5.14 -51.88
C LEU A 149 -9.56 -3.78 -52.14
N SER A 150 -8.77 -2.68 -52.18
CA SER A 150 -8.76 -1.44 -53.01
C SER A 150 -9.89 -0.36 -53.11
N LYS A 151 -9.38 0.89 -53.24
CA LYS A 151 -9.94 2.27 -53.41
C LYS A 151 -10.43 2.56 -54.87
N PRO A 152 -10.63 3.81 -55.42
CA PRO A 152 -10.70 5.20 -54.89
C PRO A 152 -11.77 6.16 -55.55
N GLU A 153 -11.74 7.47 -55.21
CA GLU A 153 -11.84 8.69 -56.07
C GLU A 153 -12.79 9.85 -55.65
N THR A 154 -12.30 11.09 -55.84
CA THR A 154 -12.91 12.45 -55.67
C THR A 154 -12.93 13.13 -57.05
N PRO A 155 -13.67 14.23 -57.37
CA PRO A 155 -13.45 15.63 -56.87
C PRO A 155 -14.76 16.51 -56.81
N THR A 156 -14.88 17.69 -56.15
CA THR A 156 -14.55 19.06 -56.66
C THR A 156 -15.26 20.18 -55.84
N SER A 157 -14.53 21.28 -55.59
CA SER A 157 -14.89 22.73 -55.41
C SER A 157 -15.62 23.30 -54.18
N GLY A 158 -15.08 24.42 -53.64
CA GLY A 158 -15.83 25.35 -52.77
C GLY A 158 -15.06 26.32 -51.85
N HIS A 159 -14.19 27.18 -52.39
CA HIS A 159 -13.81 28.56 -51.93
C HIS A 159 -13.25 28.87 -50.51
N SER A 160 -12.09 29.55 -50.54
CA SER A 160 -11.32 30.18 -49.47
C SER A 160 -11.99 31.39 -48.78
N THR A 161 -11.60 31.65 -47.52
CA THR A 161 -10.98 32.94 -47.17
C THR A 161 -9.99 32.75 -46.02
N SER A 162 -8.75 33.14 -46.32
CA SER A 162 -7.62 33.28 -45.40
C SER A 162 -7.53 34.75 -45.03
N SER A 163 -7.29 35.06 -43.76
CA SER A 163 -6.50 36.23 -43.40
C SER A 163 -5.65 35.94 -42.17
N ARG A 164 -4.32 36.02 -42.36
CA ARG A 164 -3.32 36.21 -41.31
C ARG A 164 -2.80 37.65 -41.39
N SER A 165 -2.41 38.20 -40.25
CA SER A 165 -1.26 39.10 -40.08
C SER A 165 -0.55 38.60 -38.81
N ILE A 166 0.71 38.15 -38.74
CA ILE A 166 2.06 38.61 -39.15
C ILE A 166 2.54 39.88 -38.43
N GLY A 167 3.54 39.69 -37.56
CA GLY A 167 4.53 40.65 -37.05
C GLY A 167 5.00 40.30 -35.62
N ARG A 168 5.98 39.38 -35.41
CA ARG A 168 7.45 39.59 -35.20
C ARG A 168 7.79 40.41 -33.92
N ASP A 169 8.79 40.10 -33.08
CA ASP A 169 10.00 39.28 -33.20
C ASP A 169 10.70 39.09 -31.82
N LYS A 170 11.50 38.01 -31.70
CA LYS A 170 12.75 37.79 -30.91
C LYS A 170 12.77 37.99 -29.37
N ALA A 171 13.23 37.01 -28.58
CA ALA A 171 14.65 36.65 -28.53
C ALA A 171 14.96 35.17 -28.19
N LYS A 172 16.07 34.74 -28.79
CA LYS A 172 16.75 33.45 -28.71
C LYS A 172 17.69 33.46 -27.49
N ARG A 173 17.64 32.48 -26.58
CA ARG A 173 18.84 32.01 -25.87
C ARG A 173 18.84 30.49 -25.73
N LYS A 174 19.66 29.87 -26.57
CA LYS A 174 20.27 28.57 -26.37
C LYS A 174 21.30 28.74 -25.26
N GLY A 175 21.16 27.97 -24.18
CA GLY A 175 22.13 27.90 -23.09
C GLY A 175 22.24 26.45 -22.63
N ASN A 176 23.13 25.70 -23.27
CA ASN A 176 23.65 24.47 -22.69
C ASN A 176 24.63 24.89 -21.59
N SER A 177 24.28 24.64 -20.33
CA SER A 177 25.23 24.67 -19.22
C SER A 177 25.07 23.38 -18.41
N LYS A 178 26.00 22.45 -18.67
CA LYS A 178 26.33 21.35 -17.77
C LYS A 178 26.99 21.98 -16.54
N VAL A 179 26.29 22.02 -15.41
CA VAL A 179 26.85 22.39 -14.10
C VAL A 179 26.62 21.23 -13.16
N THR A 180 27.72 20.61 -12.77
CA THR A 180 27.86 19.64 -11.69
C THR A 180 27.52 20.33 -10.37
N GLN A 181 26.38 20.00 -9.76
CA GLN A 181 26.01 20.37 -8.38
C GLN A 181 25.28 19.17 -7.77
N SER A 182 26.00 18.09 -7.48
CA SER A 182 25.45 16.88 -6.85
C SER A 182 25.58 16.87 -5.32
N ASP A 183 26.32 17.81 -4.74
CA ASP A 183 26.78 17.66 -3.35
C ASP A 183 26.05 18.62 -2.39
N SER A 184 25.52 19.76 -2.86
CA SER A 184 24.82 20.74 -2.01
C SER A 184 23.34 20.41 -1.75
N THR A 185 22.71 19.55 -2.55
CA THR A 185 21.28 19.23 -2.43
C THR A 185 21.02 18.08 -1.46
N ASN A 186 21.98 17.18 -1.26
CA ASN A 186 21.82 16.02 -0.39
C ASN A 186 21.84 16.43 1.09
N ASP A 187 22.72 17.36 1.47
CA ASP A 187 22.80 17.84 2.85
C ASP A 187 21.54 18.63 3.26
N GLN A 188 20.94 19.37 2.32
CA GLN A 188 19.67 20.07 2.54
C GLN A 188 18.51 19.07 2.77
N VAL A 189 18.44 18.00 1.96
CA VAL A 189 17.41 16.96 2.10
C VAL A 189 17.57 16.16 3.41
N VAL A 190 18.81 15.92 3.84
CA VAL A 190 19.10 15.25 5.13
C VAL A 190 18.69 16.12 6.32
N ALA A 191 18.97 17.43 6.27
CA ALA A 191 18.56 18.37 7.31
C ALA A 191 17.03 18.49 7.42
N GLU A 192 16.32 18.52 6.29
CA GLU A 192 14.85 18.55 6.26
C GLU A 192 14.24 17.25 6.80
N LEU A 193 14.82 16.08 6.46
CA LEU A 193 14.41 14.79 7.03
C LEU A 193 14.62 14.72 8.55
N GLN A 194 15.71 15.29 9.06
CA GLN A 194 15.97 15.38 10.50
C GLN A 194 14.98 16.31 11.19
N ALA A 195 14.67 17.48 10.61
CA ALA A 195 13.69 18.42 11.14
C ALA A 195 12.28 17.79 11.21
N LEU A 196 11.88 17.03 10.18
CA LEU A 196 10.59 16.32 10.17
C LEU A 196 10.52 15.22 11.23
N ARG A 197 11.62 14.50 11.48
CA ARG A 197 11.68 13.49 12.56
C ARG A 197 11.51 14.16 13.94
N LEU A 198 12.22 15.25 14.18
CA LEU A 198 12.11 16.03 15.43
C LEU A 198 10.70 16.57 15.64
N ALA A 199 10.03 17.08 14.60
CA ALA A 199 8.66 17.56 14.69
C ALA A 199 7.68 16.44 15.06
N LYS A 200 7.82 15.27 14.42
CA LYS A 200 6.98 14.09 14.70
C LYS A 200 7.21 13.54 16.11
N ASP A 201 8.44 13.54 16.60
CA ASP A 201 8.76 13.08 17.95
C ASP A 201 8.17 14.04 19.01
N ASN A 202 8.17 15.35 18.75
CA ASN A 202 7.50 16.33 19.60
C ASN A 202 5.97 16.14 19.62
N GLU A 203 5.34 15.91 18.46
CA GLU A 203 3.90 15.63 18.38
C GLU A 203 3.53 14.35 19.13
N ASN A 204 4.35 13.29 19.02
CA ASN A 204 4.16 12.04 19.77
C ASN A 204 4.21 12.25 21.29
N GLU A 205 5.15 13.07 21.79
CA GLU A 205 5.23 13.37 23.23
C GLU A 205 4.04 14.24 23.70
N VAL A 206 3.52 15.15 22.87
CA VAL A 206 2.29 15.89 23.18
C VAL A 206 1.06 14.96 23.23
N VAL A 207 0.94 14.02 22.30
CA VAL A 207 -0.16 13.05 22.31
C VAL A 207 -0.07 12.12 23.53
N LYS A 208 1.13 11.65 23.85
CA LYS A 208 1.39 10.77 25.00
C LYS A 208 1.06 11.46 26.33
N THR A 209 1.46 12.72 26.51
CA THR A 209 1.10 13.51 27.71
C THR A 209 -0.39 13.77 27.81
N ARG A 210 -1.07 14.05 26.69
CA ARG A 210 -2.54 14.20 26.65
C ARG A 210 -3.27 12.91 27.05
N LEU A 211 -2.85 11.77 26.54
CA LEU A 211 -3.40 10.46 26.90
C LEU A 211 -3.19 10.13 28.39
N GLN A 212 -2.03 10.47 28.93
CA GLN A 212 -1.74 10.30 30.36
C GLN A 212 -2.67 11.16 31.23
N ILE A 213 -2.90 12.42 30.84
CA ILE A 213 -3.82 13.32 31.54
C ILE A 213 -5.27 12.80 31.48
N GLU A 214 -5.72 12.29 30.34
CA GLU A 214 -7.07 11.69 30.23
C GLU A 214 -7.21 10.43 31.09
N ARG A 215 -6.19 9.56 31.11
CA ARG A 215 -6.16 8.39 31.99
C ARG A 215 -6.29 8.78 33.47
N GLU A 216 -5.50 9.74 33.94
CA GLU A 216 -5.56 10.21 35.33
C GLU A 216 -6.89 10.89 35.67
N LYS A 217 -7.51 11.59 34.70
CA LYS A 217 -8.84 12.20 34.88
C LYS A 217 -9.95 11.17 35.00
N LEU A 218 -9.80 9.97 34.45
CA LEU A 218 -10.77 8.87 34.60
C LEU A 218 -10.53 8.08 35.89
N GLU A 219 -9.30 8.02 36.38
CA GLU A 219 -8.93 7.30 37.59
C GLU A 219 -9.25 8.07 38.89
N LYS A 220 -9.13 9.42 38.87
CA LYS A 220 -9.42 10.29 40.04
C LYS A 220 -10.90 10.24 40.50
N PRO A 221 -11.92 10.21 39.62
CA PRO A 221 -13.31 9.97 40.00
C PRO A 221 -13.57 8.55 40.50
N PHE A 222 -12.86 7.55 39.96
CA PHE A 222 -13.01 6.15 40.33
C PHE A 222 -12.53 5.89 41.77
N MET A 223 -11.37 6.45 42.17
CA MET A 223 -10.84 6.33 43.54
C MET A 223 -11.66 7.09 44.60
N LYS A 224 -12.30 8.22 44.26
CA LYS A 224 -13.13 8.97 45.21
C LYS A 224 -14.45 8.29 45.57
N MET A 225 -14.93 7.33 44.78
CA MET A 225 -16.13 6.55 45.12
C MET A 225 -15.89 5.52 46.24
N TYR A 226 -14.66 5.09 46.46
CA TYR A 226 -14.32 4.04 47.43
C TYR A 226 -13.77 4.56 48.76
N GLN A 227 -13.75 5.89 48.98
CA GLN A 227 -13.21 6.50 50.20
C GLN A 227 -14.27 7.08 51.15
N LYS A 228 -15.56 6.79 50.91
CA LYS A 228 -16.67 7.03 51.86
C LYS A 228 -17.13 5.70 52.44
N CYS A 229 -16.45 5.25 53.49
CA CYS A 229 -16.96 4.36 54.53
C CYS A 229 -16.45 4.91 55.86
#